data_AF-A0A925PVG9-F1
#
_entry.id   AF-A0A925PVG9-F1
#
_cell.length_a   1.000
_cell.length_b   1.000
_cell.length_c   1.000
_cell.angle_alpha   90.00
_cell.angle_beta   90.00
_cell.angle_gamma   90.00
#
_symmetry.space_group_name_H-M   'P 1'
#
loop_
_entity.id
_entity.type
_entity.pdbx_description
1 polymer ?
#
loop_
_entity_poly.entity_id
_entity_poly.type
_entity_poly.pdbx_seq_one_letter_code
_entity_poly.pdbx_strand_id
1 'polypeptide(L)'
;MSLHVVGLNHLSAPLEVREKVAFPADRQAQALADLASLPGVAEAVLLSTCNRTEIYVRADDAAAARAWLESEAAKSGLDLAPHLYSHADEAAVRHAFRVAAGLDSMVLGEPQILGQVKQAVRAAENAGTLGPMLGGVFRKTFSVAKQVRSETALGGESISMAAAALKLAQNIFGDLSRTTMVLVGVGEMVELAATYFAGQRPASIKVANRTLARGEEFAERFGATAISLADLPDQMHEFDIVVTGTASQLPILGKGLFERALKVRRRRPIFVVDFAVPRDVEPEVASLEDVFLYTIDDLGGVVSQGRERRQAAAADAEAIVESHVDSFREWQGTRAAAPVIVELRRR
;
A
#
# COMPACT_ATOMS: atom_id res chain seq x y z
N MET A 1 19.53 -11.10 -20.21
CA MET A 1 18.41 -10.37 -19.59
C MET A 1 17.29 -11.29 -19.12
N SER A 2 17.18 -11.43 -17.80
CA SER A 2 16.15 -12.14 -17.05
C SER A 2 15.16 -11.15 -16.42
N LEU A 3 14.07 -11.67 -15.87
CA LEU A 3 13.17 -10.88 -15.01
C LEU A 3 13.73 -10.85 -13.58
N HIS A 4 13.74 -9.69 -12.95
CA HIS A 4 14.07 -9.55 -11.53
C HIS A 4 13.05 -8.69 -10.81
N VAL A 5 12.84 -8.97 -9.53
CA VAL A 5 12.22 -8.03 -8.59
C VAL A 5 13.14 -7.84 -7.41
N VAL A 6 13.38 -6.58 -7.05
CA VAL A 6 14.11 -6.19 -5.84
C VAL A 6 13.23 -5.25 -5.04
N GLY A 7 13.15 -5.45 -3.74
CA GLY A 7 12.34 -4.56 -2.92
C GLY A 7 12.32 -4.94 -1.46
N LEU A 8 11.41 -4.28 -0.75
CA LEU A 8 11.09 -4.52 0.64
C LEU A 8 9.57 -4.45 0.82
N ASN A 9 9.08 -5.09 1.88
CA ASN A 9 7.67 -5.05 2.24
C ASN A 9 7.50 -5.11 3.77
N HIS A 10 6.26 -5.05 4.24
CA HIS A 10 5.91 -5.10 5.66
C HIS A 10 6.40 -6.36 6.41
N LEU A 11 6.81 -7.44 5.71
CA LEU A 11 7.41 -8.62 6.34
C LEU A 11 8.93 -8.47 6.53
N SER A 12 9.61 -7.77 5.61
CA SER A 12 11.07 -7.62 5.61
C SER A 12 11.54 -6.31 6.27
N ALA A 13 10.66 -5.32 6.39
CA ALA A 13 10.99 -3.97 6.82
C ALA A 13 9.89 -3.34 7.69
N PRO A 14 10.26 -2.76 8.85
CA PRO A 14 9.31 -2.01 9.68
C PRO A 14 8.89 -0.70 8.98
N LEU A 15 7.84 -0.05 9.50
CA LEU A 15 7.30 1.19 8.93
C LEU A 15 8.35 2.31 8.81
N GLU A 16 9.23 2.46 9.82
CA GLU A 16 10.31 3.47 9.85
C GLU A 16 11.30 3.36 8.69
N VAL A 17 11.46 2.14 8.17
CA VAL A 17 12.32 1.85 7.01
C VAL A 17 11.53 2.12 5.74
N ARG A 18 10.29 1.62 5.64
CA ARG A 18 9.44 1.74 4.45
C ARG A 18 9.09 3.18 4.10
N GLU A 19 8.81 4.02 5.09
CA GLU A 19 8.44 5.42 4.86
C GLU A 19 9.55 6.24 4.20
N LYS A 20 10.82 5.88 4.43
CA LYS A 20 11.98 6.58 3.86
C LYS A 20 12.26 6.22 2.40
N VAL A 21 11.62 5.17 1.91
CA VAL A 21 11.82 4.61 0.56
C VAL A 21 10.51 4.50 -0.20
N ALA A 22 9.45 5.15 0.30
CA ALA A 22 8.21 5.34 -0.43
C ALA A 22 8.40 6.36 -1.56
N PHE A 23 7.86 6.06 -2.74
CA PHE A 23 7.93 6.93 -3.91
C PHE A 23 6.57 7.58 -4.17
N PRO A 24 6.39 8.87 -3.81
CA PRO A 24 5.17 9.60 -4.12
C PRO A 24 4.99 9.78 -5.63
N ALA A 25 3.74 9.97 -6.06
CA ALA A 25 3.35 9.96 -7.47
C ALA A 25 4.12 10.97 -8.34
N ASP A 26 4.50 12.12 -7.79
CA ASP A 26 5.27 13.17 -8.45
C ASP A 26 6.75 12.78 -8.68
N ARG A 27 7.29 11.87 -7.87
CA ARG A 27 8.67 11.34 -8.03
C ARG A 27 8.74 10.07 -8.87
N GLN A 28 7.62 9.37 -9.08
CA GLN A 28 7.61 8.08 -9.78
C GLN A 28 8.12 8.17 -11.22
N ALA A 29 7.75 9.22 -11.97
CA ALA A 29 8.20 9.38 -13.36
C ALA A 29 9.72 9.51 -13.46
N GLN A 30 10.33 10.33 -12.59
CA GLN A 30 11.79 10.49 -12.55
C GLN A 30 12.48 9.19 -12.09
N ALA A 31 11.96 8.54 -11.05
CA ALA A 31 12.51 7.28 -10.56
C ALA A 31 12.52 6.18 -11.64
N LEU A 32 11.44 6.09 -12.43
CA LEU A 32 11.36 5.17 -13.57
C LEU A 32 12.38 5.52 -14.66
N ALA A 33 12.53 6.80 -15.00
CA ALA A 33 13.52 7.25 -15.97
C ALA A 33 14.96 6.93 -15.51
N ASP A 34 15.27 7.15 -14.23
CA ASP A 34 16.57 6.82 -13.64
C ASP A 34 16.83 5.32 -13.72
N LEU A 35 15.85 4.49 -13.33
CA LEU A 35 15.94 3.02 -13.42
C LEU A 35 16.17 2.51 -14.84
N ALA A 36 15.46 3.08 -15.82
CA ALA A 36 15.61 2.70 -17.22
C ALA A 36 16.93 3.17 -17.84
N SER A 37 17.60 4.16 -17.23
CA SER A 37 18.92 4.63 -17.65
C SER A 37 20.07 3.78 -17.11
N LEU A 38 19.80 2.87 -16.16
CA LEU A 38 20.82 2.02 -15.56
C LEU A 38 21.42 1.05 -16.59
N PRO A 39 22.75 0.85 -16.59
CA PRO A 39 23.38 -0.13 -17.46
C PRO A 39 22.79 -1.53 -17.27
N GLY A 40 22.43 -2.18 -18.37
CA GLY A 40 21.89 -3.55 -18.35
C GLY A 40 20.40 -3.64 -18.00
N VAL A 41 19.70 -2.53 -17.74
CA VAL A 41 18.24 -2.50 -17.55
C VAL A 41 17.55 -2.15 -18.86
N ALA A 42 16.60 -3.00 -19.30
CA ALA A 42 15.84 -2.81 -20.53
C ALA A 42 14.38 -2.43 -20.31
N GLU A 43 13.79 -2.82 -19.17
CA GLU A 43 12.41 -2.52 -18.81
C GLU A 43 12.35 -2.32 -17.29
N ALA A 44 11.52 -1.41 -16.79
CA ALA A 44 11.36 -1.14 -15.37
C ALA A 44 9.91 -0.78 -14.99
N VAL A 45 9.43 -1.32 -13.87
CA VAL A 45 8.16 -0.96 -13.22
C VAL A 45 8.43 -0.76 -11.73
N LEU A 46 7.91 0.34 -11.17
CA LEU A 46 8.04 0.69 -9.75
C LEU A 46 6.68 0.56 -9.07
N LEU A 47 6.58 -0.36 -8.11
CA LEU A 47 5.41 -0.53 -7.26
C LEU A 47 5.72 0.02 -5.85
N SER A 48 5.19 1.20 -5.57
CA SER A 48 5.28 1.82 -4.24
C SER A 48 3.89 1.92 -3.63
N THR A 49 3.66 1.22 -2.53
CA THR A 49 2.42 1.26 -1.75
C THR A 49 2.73 1.48 -0.28
N CYS A 50 1.72 1.58 0.58
CA CYS A 50 1.94 1.64 2.02
C CYS A 50 2.70 0.42 2.57
N ASN A 51 2.54 -0.76 1.96
CA ASN A 51 3.07 -2.03 2.48
C ASN A 51 4.30 -2.55 1.75
N ARG A 52 4.72 -1.92 0.64
CA ARG A 52 5.87 -2.38 -0.15
C ARG A 52 6.47 -1.28 -1.04
N THR A 53 7.76 -1.42 -1.31
CA THR A 53 8.44 -0.74 -2.42
C THR A 53 9.21 -1.80 -3.19
N GLU A 54 8.81 -2.02 -4.44
CA GLU A 54 9.33 -3.08 -5.30
C GLU A 54 9.64 -2.53 -6.70
N ILE A 55 10.78 -2.96 -7.23
CA ILE A 55 11.24 -2.61 -8.56
C ILE A 55 11.29 -3.91 -9.37
N TYR A 56 10.43 -4.00 -10.38
CA TYR A 56 10.46 -5.08 -11.37
C TYR A 56 11.28 -4.62 -12.56
N VAL A 57 12.35 -5.34 -12.88
CA VAL A 57 13.21 -5.02 -14.01
C VAL A 57 13.38 -6.20 -14.95
N ARG A 58 13.51 -5.89 -16.24
CA ARG A 58 14.17 -6.79 -17.19
C ARG A 58 15.62 -6.35 -17.28
N ALA A 59 16.53 -7.14 -16.74
CA ALA A 59 17.94 -6.76 -16.68
C ALA A 59 18.86 -7.97 -16.80
N ASP A 60 20.16 -7.73 -17.00
CA ASP A 60 21.15 -8.83 -16.98
C ASP A 60 21.32 -9.42 -15.58
N ASP A 61 21.23 -8.57 -14.55
CA ASP A 61 21.14 -8.98 -13.15
C ASP A 61 20.31 -7.98 -12.32
N ALA A 62 20.12 -8.29 -11.04
CA ALA A 62 19.40 -7.44 -10.10
C ALA A 62 20.27 -6.37 -9.42
N ALA A 63 21.60 -6.39 -9.63
CA ALA A 63 22.54 -5.60 -8.84
C ALA A 63 22.40 -4.10 -9.12
N ALA A 64 22.18 -3.71 -10.38
CA ALA A 64 21.97 -2.30 -10.73
C ALA A 64 20.72 -1.71 -10.06
N ALA A 65 19.59 -2.41 -10.15
CA ALA A 65 18.33 -1.98 -9.52
C ALA A 65 18.44 -1.98 -7.99
N ARG A 66 19.12 -2.97 -7.42
CA ARG A 66 19.40 -3.05 -5.97
C ARG A 66 20.25 -1.87 -5.50
N ALA A 67 21.38 -1.62 -6.14
CA ALA A 67 22.28 -0.54 -5.79
C ALA A 67 21.60 0.84 -5.94
N TRP A 68 20.75 1.00 -6.95
CA TRP A 68 19.94 2.20 -7.11
C TRP A 68 18.99 2.40 -5.93
N LEU A 69 18.25 1.37 -5.51
CA LEU A 69 17.34 1.46 -4.36
C LEU A 69 18.08 1.74 -3.05
N GLU A 70 19.22 1.08 -2.83
CA GLU A 70 20.11 1.34 -1.69
C GLU A 70 20.62 2.80 -1.71
N SER A 71 20.92 3.35 -2.90
CA SER A 71 21.35 4.74 -3.04
C SER A 71 20.24 5.76 -2.74
N GLU A 72 18.99 5.46 -3.09
CA GLU A 72 17.85 6.30 -2.73
C GLU A 72 17.65 6.34 -1.22
N ALA A 73 17.79 5.19 -0.55
CA ALA A 73 17.68 5.11 0.90
C ALA A 73 18.85 5.79 1.63
N ALA A 74 20.06 5.72 1.09
CA ALA A 74 21.24 6.36 1.65
C ALA A 74 21.08 7.89 1.75
N LYS A 75 20.28 8.51 0.87
CA LYS A 75 19.92 9.95 0.97
C LYS A 75 19.22 10.30 2.28
N SER A 76 18.56 9.32 2.90
CA SER A 76 17.87 9.42 4.19
C SER A 76 18.66 8.78 5.35
N GLY A 77 19.95 8.46 5.13
CA GLY A 77 20.85 7.86 6.12
C GLY A 77 20.46 6.45 6.52
N LEU A 78 19.77 5.69 5.66
CA LEU A 78 19.24 4.37 5.96
C LEU A 78 20.05 3.27 5.27
N ASP A 79 20.43 2.23 6.02
CA ASP A 79 20.93 0.98 5.45
C ASP A 79 19.77 0.04 5.11
N LEU A 80 19.52 -0.16 3.83
CA LEU A 80 18.47 -1.05 3.33
C LEU A 80 18.91 -2.50 3.16
N ALA A 81 20.21 -2.79 3.14
CA ALA A 81 20.72 -4.12 2.84
C ALA A 81 20.07 -5.27 3.66
N PRO A 82 19.79 -5.11 4.98
CA PRO A 82 19.15 -6.19 5.77
C PRO A 82 17.66 -6.38 5.48
N HIS A 83 17.02 -5.42 4.80
CA HIS A 83 15.57 -5.39 4.56
C HIS A 83 15.18 -5.79 3.14
N LEU A 84 16.14 -5.83 2.22
CA LEU A 84 15.91 -6.12 0.81
C LEU A 84 15.85 -7.61 0.52
N TYR A 85 14.85 -8.00 -0.26
CA TYR A 85 14.81 -9.29 -0.93
C TYR A 85 14.95 -9.12 -2.44
N SER A 86 15.34 -10.20 -3.11
CA SER A 86 15.43 -10.26 -4.56
C SER A 86 14.93 -11.61 -5.06
N HIS A 87 14.13 -11.59 -6.13
CA HIS A 87 13.71 -12.79 -6.85
C HIS A 87 14.06 -12.66 -8.32
N ALA A 88 14.30 -13.81 -8.97
CA ALA A 88 14.65 -13.87 -10.39
C ALA A 88 13.69 -14.82 -11.13
N ASP A 89 13.45 -14.48 -12.40
CA ASP A 89 12.64 -15.21 -13.37
C ASP A 89 11.33 -15.70 -12.77
N GLU A 90 11.17 -17.00 -12.66
CA GLU A 90 9.97 -17.63 -12.15
C GLU A 90 9.60 -17.19 -10.72
N ALA A 91 10.58 -17.03 -9.83
CA ALA A 91 10.31 -16.56 -8.49
C ALA A 91 9.79 -15.12 -8.50
N ALA A 92 10.26 -14.28 -9.44
CA ALA A 92 9.75 -12.93 -9.62
C ALA A 92 8.33 -12.91 -10.21
N VAL A 93 8.00 -13.83 -11.13
CA VAL A 93 6.64 -13.99 -11.66
C VAL A 93 5.67 -14.49 -10.57
N ARG A 94 6.08 -15.53 -9.84
CA ARG A 94 5.32 -16.04 -8.69
C ARG A 94 5.04 -14.92 -7.70
N HIS A 95 6.06 -14.14 -7.34
CA HIS A 95 5.91 -12.97 -6.47
C HIS A 95 4.89 -11.97 -7.02
N ALA A 96 5.00 -11.57 -8.29
CA ALA A 96 4.03 -10.65 -8.91
C ALA A 96 2.59 -11.17 -8.85
N PHE A 97 2.38 -12.47 -9.10
CA PHE A 97 1.07 -13.11 -9.03
C PHE A 97 0.51 -13.08 -7.61
N ARG A 98 1.32 -13.47 -6.62
CA ARG A 98 0.94 -13.45 -5.20
C ARG A 98 0.60 -12.04 -4.71
N VAL A 99 1.41 -11.05 -5.08
CA VAL A 99 1.18 -9.64 -4.73
C VAL A 99 -0.15 -9.14 -5.29
N ALA A 100 -0.39 -9.33 -6.60
CA ALA A 100 -1.63 -8.85 -7.21
C ALA A 100 -2.88 -9.63 -6.75
N ALA A 101 -2.72 -10.88 -6.33
CA ALA A 101 -3.77 -11.70 -5.74
C ALA A 101 -4.04 -11.37 -4.25
N GLY A 102 -3.22 -10.53 -3.62
CA GLY A 102 -3.34 -10.18 -2.20
C GLY A 102 -2.89 -11.30 -1.25
N LEU A 103 -2.12 -12.27 -1.73
CA LEU A 103 -1.52 -13.34 -0.91
C LEU A 103 -0.35 -12.84 -0.06
N ASP A 104 0.38 -11.84 -0.56
CA ASP A 104 1.48 -11.19 0.16
C ASP A 104 1.07 -9.85 0.77
N SER A 105 -0.22 -9.59 0.94
CA SER A 105 -0.73 -8.38 1.60
C SER A 105 -0.84 -8.59 3.11
N MET A 106 -0.66 -7.51 3.88
CA MET A 106 -0.86 -7.52 5.33
C MET A 106 -2.27 -8.01 5.71
N VAL A 107 -3.26 -7.64 4.89
CA VAL A 107 -4.58 -8.26 4.88
C VAL A 107 -4.68 -9.21 3.69
N LEU A 108 -4.75 -10.51 3.97
CA LEU A 108 -4.98 -11.52 2.93
C LEU A 108 -6.25 -11.22 2.14
N GLY A 109 -6.12 -11.15 0.82
CA GLY A 109 -7.23 -10.89 -0.11
C GLY A 109 -7.64 -9.41 -0.23
N GLU A 110 -6.81 -8.47 0.26
CA GLU A 110 -7.08 -7.03 0.18
C GLU A 110 -7.42 -6.61 -1.28
N PRO A 111 -8.61 -6.03 -1.53
CA PRO A 111 -9.05 -5.77 -2.89
C PRO A 111 -8.27 -4.65 -3.60
N GLN A 112 -7.60 -3.77 -2.85
CA GLN A 112 -6.92 -2.56 -3.31
C GLN A 112 -5.61 -2.83 -4.05
N ILE A 113 -4.84 -3.86 -3.64
CA ILE A 113 -3.49 -4.10 -4.19
C ILE A 113 -3.50 -4.33 -5.70
N LEU A 114 -4.50 -5.02 -6.24
CA LEU A 114 -4.64 -5.19 -7.70
C LEU A 114 -4.78 -3.84 -8.43
N GLY A 115 -5.50 -2.89 -7.83
CA GLY A 115 -5.63 -1.53 -8.35
C GLY A 115 -4.29 -0.80 -8.36
N GLN A 116 -3.54 -0.90 -7.26
CA GLN A 116 -2.21 -0.28 -7.11
C GLN A 116 -1.19 -0.86 -8.10
N VAL A 117 -1.19 -2.19 -8.33
CA VAL A 117 -0.32 -2.82 -9.35
C VAL A 117 -0.70 -2.32 -10.75
N LYS A 118 -1.99 -2.18 -11.07
CA LYS A 118 -2.42 -1.59 -12.35
C LYS A 118 -1.95 -0.15 -12.53
N GLN A 119 -1.97 0.65 -11.46
CA GLN A 119 -1.47 2.02 -11.49
C GLN A 119 0.04 2.07 -11.71
N ALA A 120 0.82 1.22 -11.03
CA ALA A 120 2.27 1.11 -11.21
C ALA A 120 2.63 0.76 -12.67
N VAL A 121 1.92 -0.19 -13.28
CA VAL A 121 2.14 -0.56 -14.69
C VAL A 121 1.80 0.58 -15.65
N ARG A 122 0.70 1.31 -15.40
CA ARG A 122 0.34 2.50 -16.19
C ARG A 122 1.38 3.62 -16.05
N ALA A 123 1.94 3.81 -14.85
CA ALA A 123 3.00 4.78 -14.63
C ALA A 123 4.25 4.44 -15.45
N ALA A 124 4.65 3.16 -15.47
CA ALA A 124 5.75 2.67 -16.30
C ALA A 124 5.48 2.78 -17.81
N GLU A 125 4.24 2.51 -18.24
CA GLU A 125 3.82 2.72 -19.63
C GLU A 125 3.93 4.18 -20.04
N ASN A 126 3.42 5.10 -19.22
CA ASN A 126 3.50 6.55 -19.46
C ASN A 126 4.95 7.07 -19.46
N ALA A 127 5.82 6.48 -18.63
CA ALA A 127 7.24 6.81 -18.57
C ALA A 127 8.07 6.17 -19.70
N GLY A 128 7.47 5.30 -20.53
CA GLY A 128 8.17 4.60 -21.61
C GLY A 128 9.13 3.51 -21.13
N THR A 129 9.03 3.07 -19.87
CA THR A 129 9.92 2.08 -19.26
C THR A 129 9.33 0.67 -19.28
N LEU A 130 8.07 0.53 -19.69
CA LEU A 130 7.40 -0.77 -19.84
C LEU A 130 7.66 -1.36 -21.23
N GLY A 131 8.30 -2.53 -21.28
CA GLY A 131 8.51 -3.25 -22.53
C GLY A 131 7.66 -4.53 -22.66
N PRO A 132 7.91 -5.31 -23.72
CA PRO A 132 7.11 -6.49 -24.03
C PRO A 132 7.21 -7.63 -23.01
N MET A 133 8.28 -7.69 -22.22
CA MET A 133 8.45 -8.76 -21.22
C MET A 133 7.63 -8.45 -19.98
N LEU A 134 7.89 -7.32 -19.31
CA LEU A 134 7.14 -6.87 -18.14
C LEU A 134 5.66 -6.66 -18.49
N GLY A 135 5.36 -6.10 -19.67
CA GLY A 135 3.98 -5.98 -20.15
C GLY A 135 3.28 -7.35 -20.34
N GLY A 136 4.02 -8.39 -20.72
CA GLY A 136 3.52 -9.76 -20.75
C GLY A 136 3.24 -10.31 -19.35
N VAL A 137 4.21 -10.19 -18.44
CA VAL A 137 4.12 -10.66 -17.05
C VAL A 137 2.94 -10.01 -16.33
N PHE A 138 2.80 -8.68 -16.40
CA PHE A 138 1.73 -7.98 -15.69
C PHE A 138 0.34 -8.23 -16.29
N ARG A 139 0.20 -8.42 -17.61
CA ARG A 139 -1.08 -8.87 -18.20
C ARG A 139 -1.48 -10.24 -17.66
N LYS A 140 -0.55 -11.18 -17.57
CA LYS A 140 -0.82 -12.50 -16.96
C LYS A 140 -1.16 -12.34 -15.49
N THR A 141 -0.40 -11.53 -14.74
CA THR A 141 -0.62 -11.20 -13.33
C THR A 141 -2.05 -10.73 -13.07
N PHE A 142 -2.59 -9.83 -13.90
CA PHE A 142 -3.97 -9.36 -13.75
C PHE A 142 -5.01 -10.45 -14.01
N SER A 143 -4.74 -11.37 -14.94
CA SER A 143 -5.60 -12.53 -15.19
C SER A 143 -5.61 -13.48 -13.99
N VAL A 144 -4.43 -13.79 -13.44
CA VAL A 144 -4.29 -14.67 -12.27
C VAL A 144 -4.99 -14.06 -11.06
N ALA A 145 -4.75 -12.78 -10.76
CA ALA A 145 -5.40 -12.09 -9.66
C ALA A 145 -6.93 -12.08 -9.79
N LYS A 146 -7.46 -11.91 -11.02
CA LYS A 146 -8.90 -12.00 -11.27
C LYS A 146 -9.44 -13.40 -10.99
N GLN A 147 -8.72 -14.44 -11.45
CA GLN A 147 -9.11 -15.83 -11.24
C GLN A 147 -9.12 -16.21 -9.76
N VAL A 148 -8.05 -15.89 -9.03
CA VAL A 148 -7.98 -16.11 -7.57
C VAL A 148 -9.16 -15.47 -6.86
N ARG A 149 -9.52 -14.22 -7.22
CA ARG A 149 -10.67 -13.53 -6.62
C ARG A 149 -12.02 -14.16 -6.96
N SER A 150 -12.19 -14.73 -8.15
CA SER A 150 -13.46 -15.35 -8.54
C SER A 150 -13.61 -16.78 -8.04
N GLU A 151 -12.52 -17.51 -7.87
CA GLU A 151 -12.53 -18.95 -7.62
C GLU A 151 -12.19 -19.32 -6.16
N THR A 152 -11.69 -18.37 -5.36
CA THR A 152 -11.31 -18.63 -3.96
C THR A 152 -12.06 -17.72 -3.00
N ALA A 153 -12.15 -18.14 -1.74
CA ALA A 153 -12.72 -17.33 -0.68
C ALA A 153 -11.89 -16.07 -0.34
N LEU A 154 -10.70 -15.89 -0.92
CA LEU A 154 -9.94 -14.64 -0.80
C LEU A 154 -10.63 -13.45 -1.48
N GLY A 155 -11.48 -13.68 -2.49
CA GLY A 155 -12.25 -12.62 -3.13
C GLY A 155 -13.49 -12.16 -2.36
N GLY A 156 -13.85 -12.85 -1.26
CA GLY A 156 -14.99 -12.53 -0.40
C GLY A 156 -14.74 -11.38 0.57
N GLU A 157 -15.58 -11.24 1.61
CA GLU A 157 -15.46 -10.18 2.62
C GLU A 157 -14.13 -10.28 3.39
N SER A 158 -13.12 -9.51 2.96
CA SER A 158 -11.88 -9.33 3.70
C SER A 158 -12.12 -8.49 4.96
N ILE A 159 -11.57 -8.89 6.11
CA ILE A 159 -11.41 -7.98 7.27
C ILE A 159 -10.35 -6.99 6.84
N SER A 160 -10.80 -5.81 6.41
CA SER A 160 -9.93 -4.72 5.99
C SER A 160 -9.28 -4.04 7.20
N MET A 161 -8.23 -3.26 6.96
CA MET A 161 -7.61 -2.41 7.98
C MET A 161 -8.63 -1.42 8.56
N ALA A 162 -9.54 -0.92 7.73
CA ALA A 162 -10.65 -0.07 8.15
C ALA A 162 -11.60 -0.79 9.14
N ALA A 163 -11.91 -2.07 8.90
CA ALA A 163 -12.72 -2.87 9.82
C ALA A 163 -11.99 -3.13 11.15
N ALA A 164 -10.68 -3.37 11.11
CA ALA A 164 -9.86 -3.53 12.31
C ALA A 164 -9.81 -2.22 13.13
N ALA A 165 -9.60 -1.09 12.45
CA ALA A 165 -9.65 0.24 13.07
C ALA A 165 -11.00 0.50 13.74
N LEU A 166 -12.12 0.16 13.09
CA LEU A 166 -13.45 0.29 13.66
C LEU A 166 -13.60 -0.55 14.95
N LYS A 167 -13.16 -1.81 14.91
CA LYS A 167 -13.23 -2.71 16.06
C LYS A 167 -12.41 -2.18 17.25
N LEU A 168 -11.23 -1.62 16.99
CA LEU A 168 -10.42 -0.99 18.04
C LEU A 168 -11.10 0.25 18.63
N ALA A 169 -11.69 1.10 17.79
CA ALA A 169 -12.46 2.25 18.27
C ALA A 169 -13.63 1.82 19.18
N GLN A 170 -14.35 0.76 18.80
CA GLN A 170 -15.44 0.19 19.59
C GLN A 170 -14.95 -0.40 20.93
N ASN A 171 -13.73 -0.95 20.99
CA ASN A 171 -13.17 -1.41 22.26
C ASN A 171 -12.89 -0.25 23.24
N ILE A 172 -12.60 0.94 22.73
CA ILE A 172 -12.27 2.12 23.54
C ILE A 172 -13.54 2.88 23.94
N PHE A 173 -14.44 3.14 22.99
CA PHE A 173 -15.61 4.00 23.20
C PHE A 173 -16.93 3.25 23.36
N GLY A 174 -16.96 1.95 23.04
CA GLY A 174 -18.21 1.17 22.99
C GLY A 174 -19.09 1.63 21.85
N ASP A 175 -20.23 2.23 22.19
CA ASP A 175 -21.15 2.80 21.21
C ASP A 175 -20.59 4.09 20.60
N LEU A 176 -20.35 4.06 19.29
CA LEU A 176 -19.78 5.19 18.56
C LEU A 176 -20.81 6.28 18.24
N SER A 177 -22.11 6.07 18.49
CA SER A 177 -23.17 7.05 18.15
C SER A 177 -23.00 8.41 18.82
N ARG A 178 -22.24 8.47 19.92
CA ARG A 178 -21.94 9.69 20.68
C ARG A 178 -20.58 10.30 20.37
N THR A 179 -19.78 9.62 19.54
CA THR A 179 -18.43 10.06 19.20
C THR A 179 -18.47 11.08 18.09
N THR A 180 -17.51 11.99 18.12
CA THR A 180 -17.23 12.94 17.04
C THR A 180 -15.95 12.52 16.34
N MET A 181 -15.93 12.56 15.01
CA MET A 181 -14.77 12.11 14.25
C MET A 181 -14.33 13.10 13.17
N VAL A 182 -13.03 13.06 12.87
CA VAL A 182 -12.45 13.76 11.73
C VAL A 182 -11.69 12.78 10.83
N LEU A 183 -11.94 12.92 9.53
CA LEU A 183 -11.24 12.26 8.46
C LEU A 183 -10.24 13.25 7.85
N VAL A 184 -8.96 12.93 7.84
CA VAL A 184 -7.90 13.79 7.32
C VAL A 184 -7.42 13.24 5.99
N GLY A 185 -7.71 13.97 4.91
CA GLY A 185 -7.52 13.51 3.54
C GLY A 185 -8.73 12.78 2.97
N VAL A 186 -8.62 12.41 1.70
CA VAL A 186 -9.69 11.75 0.90
C VAL A 186 -9.13 10.57 0.11
N GLY A 187 -8.11 9.90 0.65
CA GLY A 187 -7.50 8.73 0.04
C GLY A 187 -8.36 7.48 0.15
N GLU A 188 -8.04 6.45 -0.64
CA GLU A 188 -8.80 5.18 -0.71
C GLU A 188 -8.99 4.52 0.67
N MET A 189 -7.97 4.55 1.52
CA MET A 189 -8.05 3.98 2.88
C MET A 189 -8.93 4.81 3.81
N VAL A 190 -8.91 6.14 3.68
CA VAL A 190 -9.79 7.04 4.43
C VAL A 190 -11.23 6.85 3.99
N GLU A 191 -11.48 6.68 2.68
CA GLU A 191 -12.79 6.35 2.12
C GLU A 191 -13.36 5.05 2.66
N LEU A 192 -12.53 4.00 2.69
CA LEU A 192 -12.93 2.73 3.25
C LEU A 192 -13.26 2.87 4.74
N ALA A 193 -12.39 3.53 5.51
CA ALA A 193 -12.66 3.81 6.93
C ALA A 193 -13.94 4.61 7.13
N ALA A 194 -14.16 5.67 6.35
CA ALA A 194 -15.38 6.47 6.37
C ALA A 194 -16.63 5.59 6.20
N THR A 195 -16.59 4.63 5.29
CA THR A 195 -17.70 3.69 5.05
C THR A 195 -18.01 2.85 6.29
N TYR A 196 -17.00 2.31 6.96
CA TYR A 196 -17.16 1.53 8.19
C TYR A 196 -17.66 2.37 9.38
N PHE A 197 -17.05 3.54 9.60
CA PHE A 197 -17.39 4.42 10.71
C PHE A 197 -18.76 5.09 10.53
N ALA A 198 -19.10 5.56 9.33
CA ALA A 198 -20.41 6.16 9.05
C ALA A 198 -21.55 5.15 9.26
N GLY A 199 -21.31 3.86 9.04
CA GLY A 199 -22.24 2.78 9.37
C GLY A 199 -22.62 2.71 10.86
N GLN A 200 -21.76 3.21 11.76
CA GLN A 200 -22.05 3.30 13.20
C GLN A 200 -22.77 4.60 13.60
N ARG A 201 -23.01 5.52 12.66
CA ARG A 201 -23.73 6.79 12.88
C ARG A 201 -23.17 7.63 14.04
N PRO A 202 -21.87 8.00 14.00
CA PRO A 202 -21.30 8.92 14.99
C PRO A 202 -22.06 10.25 15.01
N ALA A 203 -21.95 10.97 16.12
CA ALA A 203 -22.66 12.22 16.35
C ALA A 203 -22.30 13.29 15.31
N SER A 204 -21.05 13.31 14.87
CA SER A 204 -20.61 14.13 13.74
C SER A 204 -19.39 13.53 13.05
N ILE A 205 -19.30 13.78 11.74
CA ILE A 205 -18.15 13.47 10.91
C ILE A 205 -17.70 14.77 10.24
N LYS A 206 -16.41 15.11 10.41
CA LYS A 206 -15.76 16.19 9.64
C LYS A 206 -14.71 15.62 8.68
N VAL A 207 -14.51 16.29 7.56
CA VAL A 207 -13.47 15.96 6.57
C VAL A 207 -12.52 17.13 6.46
N ALA A 208 -11.31 16.98 6.98
CA ALA A 208 -10.24 17.94 6.85
C ALA A 208 -9.41 17.64 5.60
N ASN A 209 -9.36 18.58 4.66
CA ASN A 209 -8.57 18.41 3.44
C ASN A 209 -7.83 19.68 3.03
N ARG A 210 -6.69 19.53 2.35
CA ARG A 210 -5.91 20.67 1.86
C ARG A 210 -6.69 21.50 0.83
N THR A 211 -7.45 20.82 -0.02
CA THR A 211 -8.36 21.46 -0.98
C THR A 211 -9.79 21.28 -0.48
N LEU A 212 -10.39 22.36 0.03
CA LEU A 212 -11.72 22.32 0.65
C LEU A 212 -12.78 21.69 -0.27
N ALA A 213 -12.85 22.11 -1.54
CA ALA A 213 -13.80 21.59 -2.52
C ALA A 213 -13.76 20.05 -2.69
N ARG A 214 -12.56 19.46 -2.67
CA ARG A 214 -12.41 17.99 -2.71
C ARG A 214 -12.87 17.32 -1.41
N GLY A 215 -12.69 18.02 -0.28
CA GLY A 215 -13.21 17.56 1.01
C GLY A 215 -14.74 17.62 1.07
N GLU A 216 -15.35 18.66 0.50
CA GLU A 216 -16.81 18.82 0.41
C GLU A 216 -17.45 17.71 -0.43
N GLU A 217 -16.94 17.47 -1.64
CA GLU A 217 -17.39 16.37 -2.51
C GLU A 217 -17.34 15.01 -1.81
N PHE A 218 -16.25 14.76 -1.08
CA PHE A 218 -16.09 13.52 -0.31
C PHE A 218 -17.04 13.47 0.90
N ALA A 219 -17.22 14.59 1.60
CA ALA A 219 -18.05 14.69 2.80
C ALA A 219 -19.55 14.43 2.51
N GLU A 220 -20.05 14.90 1.37
CA GLU A 220 -21.44 14.72 0.94
C GLU A 220 -21.86 13.24 0.94
N ARG A 221 -20.95 12.35 0.52
CA ARG A 221 -21.19 10.90 0.41
C ARG A 221 -21.48 10.23 1.76
N PHE A 222 -21.05 10.84 2.86
CA PHE A 222 -21.16 10.28 4.21
C PHE A 222 -22.00 11.16 5.15
N GLY A 223 -22.67 12.20 4.63
CA GLY A 223 -23.39 13.17 5.47
C GLY A 223 -22.46 13.93 6.43
N ALA A 224 -21.19 14.09 6.05
CA ALA A 224 -20.18 14.79 6.81
C ALA A 224 -20.12 16.28 6.43
N THR A 225 -19.34 17.05 7.18
CA THR A 225 -19.02 18.46 6.84
C THR A 225 -17.54 18.61 6.55
N ALA A 226 -17.16 19.45 5.60
CA ALA A 226 -15.75 19.68 5.29
C ALA A 226 -15.19 20.88 6.07
N ILE A 227 -13.91 20.80 6.41
CA ILE A 227 -13.11 21.91 6.95
C ILE A 227 -11.78 21.99 6.20
N SER A 228 -11.17 23.18 6.19
CA SER A 228 -9.80 23.30 5.70
C SER A 228 -8.87 22.54 6.63
N LEU A 229 -7.88 21.84 6.07
CA LEU A 229 -6.81 21.22 6.88
C LEU A 229 -6.10 22.25 7.78
N ALA A 230 -6.04 23.51 7.35
CA ALA A 230 -5.45 24.60 8.14
C ALA A 230 -6.26 24.94 9.41
N ASP A 231 -7.55 24.63 9.46
CA ASP A 231 -8.44 24.92 10.59
C ASP A 231 -8.50 23.76 11.60
N LEU A 232 -7.98 22.59 11.22
CA LEU A 232 -7.96 21.40 12.07
C LEU A 232 -7.25 21.63 13.42
N PRO A 233 -6.13 22.38 13.51
CA PRO A 233 -5.45 22.60 14.78
C PRO A 233 -6.33 23.23 15.87
N ASP A 234 -7.24 24.13 15.49
CA ASP A 234 -8.12 24.82 16.43
C ASP A 234 -9.30 23.95 16.86
N GLN A 235 -9.71 23.01 16.00
CA GLN A 235 -10.87 22.14 16.22
C GLN A 235 -10.50 20.74 16.72
N MET A 236 -9.21 20.37 16.78
CA MET A 236 -8.78 19.02 17.15
C MET A 236 -9.35 18.54 18.49
N HIS A 237 -9.57 19.45 19.43
CA HIS A 237 -10.17 19.16 20.73
C HIS A 237 -11.62 18.66 20.66
N GLU A 238 -12.32 18.89 19.54
CA GLU A 238 -13.71 18.46 19.35
C GLU A 238 -13.82 16.97 19.05
N PHE A 239 -12.78 16.31 18.52
CA PHE A 239 -12.87 14.95 17.98
C PHE A 239 -12.42 13.88 18.98
N ASP A 240 -13.22 12.82 19.11
CA ASP A 240 -12.85 11.60 19.82
C ASP A 240 -12.04 10.66 18.92
N ILE A 241 -12.30 10.68 17.61
CA ILE A 241 -11.68 9.78 16.62
C ILE A 241 -11.05 10.60 15.49
N VAL A 242 -9.79 10.32 15.19
CA VAL A 242 -9.03 10.90 14.07
C VAL A 242 -8.61 9.76 13.15
N VAL A 243 -9.02 9.81 11.89
CA VAL A 243 -8.54 8.88 10.86
C VAL A 243 -7.82 9.68 9.80
N THR A 244 -6.56 9.37 9.54
CA THR A 244 -5.73 10.09 8.57
C THR A 244 -5.15 9.16 7.52
N GLY A 245 -4.99 9.70 6.31
CA GLY A 245 -4.40 9.01 5.17
C GLY A 245 -4.18 9.98 4.03
N THR A 246 -3.11 10.76 4.12
CA THR A 246 -2.73 11.74 3.09
C THR A 246 -1.51 11.31 2.28
N ALA A 247 -1.16 12.11 1.28
CA ALA A 247 0.07 11.95 0.49
C ALA A 247 1.21 12.86 0.99
N SER A 248 1.12 13.37 2.22
CA SER A 248 2.15 14.22 2.80
C SER A 248 3.49 13.49 2.92
N GLN A 249 4.59 14.21 2.70
CA GLN A 249 5.95 13.67 2.88
C GLN A 249 6.48 13.90 4.30
N LEU A 250 5.82 14.76 5.07
CA LEU A 250 6.15 15.06 6.45
C LEU A 250 4.89 14.89 7.31
N PRO A 251 5.04 14.47 8.58
CA PRO A 251 3.93 14.47 9.52
C PRO A 251 3.23 15.83 9.56
N ILE A 252 1.90 15.81 9.46
CA ILE A 252 1.03 16.98 9.50
C ILE A 252 0.31 17.11 10.85
N LEU A 253 0.26 16.04 11.66
CA LEU A 253 -0.32 16.01 13.00
C LEU A 253 0.78 15.80 14.04
N GLY A 254 1.30 16.90 14.58
CA GLY A 254 2.40 16.87 15.55
C GLY A 254 1.97 16.70 17.01
N LYS A 255 2.91 16.29 17.88
CA LYS A 255 2.67 16.08 19.32
C LYS A 255 2.04 17.28 20.01
N GLY A 256 2.55 18.48 19.73
CA GLY A 256 2.03 19.71 20.34
C GLY A 256 0.57 19.99 20.01
N LEU A 257 0.06 19.51 18.86
CA LEU A 257 -1.36 19.61 18.51
C LEU A 257 -2.21 18.77 19.46
N PHE A 258 -1.85 17.50 19.66
CA PHE A 258 -2.57 16.60 20.55
C PHE A 258 -2.48 17.05 22.01
N GLU A 259 -1.34 17.54 22.47
CA GLU A 259 -1.18 18.09 23.84
C GLU A 259 -2.15 19.24 24.11
N ARG A 260 -2.27 20.19 23.17
CA ARG A 260 -3.23 21.30 23.28
C ARG A 260 -4.68 20.80 23.29
N ALA A 261 -5.01 19.86 22.42
CA ALA A 261 -6.34 19.27 22.35
C ALA A 261 -6.71 18.56 23.65
N LEU A 262 -5.83 17.71 24.19
CA LEU A 262 -6.04 16.98 25.45
C LEU A 262 -6.22 17.91 26.64
N LYS A 263 -5.51 19.05 26.68
CA LYS A 263 -5.66 20.05 27.74
C LYS A 263 -7.08 20.62 27.77
N VAL A 264 -7.65 20.96 26.61
CA VAL A 264 -9.03 21.45 26.49
C VAL A 264 -10.03 20.33 26.83
N ARG A 265 -9.75 19.11 26.36
CA ARG A 265 -10.57 17.92 26.58
C ARG A 265 -10.52 17.36 28.01
N ARG A 266 -9.75 17.96 28.91
CA ARG A 266 -9.51 17.47 30.28
C ARG A 266 -9.07 16.01 30.29
N ARG A 267 -8.12 15.68 29.41
CA ARG A 267 -7.54 14.33 29.25
C ARG A 267 -8.53 13.25 28.79
N ARG A 268 -9.72 13.61 28.27
CA ARG A 268 -10.55 12.64 27.55
C ARG A 268 -9.77 12.08 26.34
N PRO A 269 -9.78 10.76 26.14
CA PRO A 269 -8.91 10.13 25.16
C PRO A 269 -9.24 10.53 23.73
N ILE A 270 -8.24 10.40 22.86
CA ILE A 270 -8.36 10.52 21.41
C ILE A 270 -7.86 9.23 20.79
N PHE A 271 -8.67 8.61 19.94
CA PHE A 271 -8.26 7.47 19.12
C PHE A 271 -7.80 7.98 17.77
N VAL A 272 -6.59 7.57 17.35
CA VAL A 272 -5.97 8.03 16.11
C VAL A 272 -5.57 6.83 15.27
N VAL A 273 -5.96 6.85 14.00
CA VAL A 273 -5.58 5.84 13.02
C VAL A 273 -4.84 6.52 11.89
N ASP A 274 -3.60 6.11 11.67
CA ASP A 274 -2.74 6.63 10.61
C ASP A 274 -2.53 5.55 9.54
N PHE A 275 -3.18 5.76 8.39
CA PHE A 275 -3.04 4.91 7.20
C PHE A 275 -1.96 5.40 6.24
N ALA A 276 -1.30 6.53 6.51
CA ALA A 276 -0.36 7.14 5.58
C ALA A 276 1.02 6.51 5.66
N VAL A 277 1.68 6.43 4.51
CA VAL A 277 3.10 6.07 4.38
C VAL A 277 3.69 6.97 3.29
N PRO A 278 4.53 7.97 3.63
CA PRO A 278 4.99 8.34 4.99
C PRO A 278 3.88 8.73 5.97
N ARG A 279 4.13 8.55 7.27
CA ARG A 279 3.13 8.77 8.32
C ARG A 279 2.67 10.24 8.39
N ASP A 280 1.38 10.44 8.63
CA ASP A 280 0.79 11.76 8.84
C ASP A 280 0.95 12.24 10.29
N VAL A 281 1.13 11.32 11.24
CA VAL A 281 1.24 11.60 12.67
C VAL A 281 2.68 11.46 13.14
N GLU A 282 3.16 12.43 13.92
CA GLU A 282 4.48 12.36 14.54
C GLU A 282 4.61 11.13 15.45
N PRO A 283 5.71 10.36 15.39
CA PRO A 283 5.91 9.19 16.26
C PRO A 283 5.84 9.53 17.76
N GLU A 284 6.26 10.75 18.13
CA GLU A 284 6.27 11.23 19.50
C GLU A 284 4.86 11.33 20.11
N VAL A 285 3.80 11.36 19.29
CA VAL A 285 2.40 11.31 19.74
C VAL A 285 2.11 10.03 20.52
N ALA A 286 2.76 8.91 20.19
CA ALA A 286 2.61 7.64 20.89
C ALA A 286 3.06 7.70 22.37
N SER A 287 3.82 8.74 22.76
CA SER A 287 4.21 8.97 24.16
C SER A 287 3.10 9.58 25.03
N LEU A 288 1.97 10.00 24.43
CA LEU A 288 0.86 10.61 25.14
C LEU A 288 -0.12 9.53 25.63
N GLU A 289 -0.25 9.34 26.94
CA GLU A 289 -1.08 8.29 27.55
C GLU A 289 -2.56 8.31 27.10
N ASP A 290 -3.12 9.49 26.85
CA ASP A 290 -4.52 9.67 26.44
C ASP A 290 -4.69 9.78 24.91
N VAL A 291 -3.68 9.39 24.13
CA VAL A 291 -3.77 9.24 22.67
C VAL A 291 -3.48 7.80 22.29
N PHE A 292 -4.49 7.13 21.76
CA PHE A 292 -4.36 5.78 21.24
C PHE A 292 -4.05 5.84 19.74
N LEU A 293 -2.76 5.96 19.40
CA LEU A 293 -2.27 6.00 18.02
C LEU A 293 -2.06 4.58 17.49
N TYR A 294 -2.69 4.27 16.36
CA TYR A 294 -2.52 3.04 15.61
C TYR A 294 -2.06 3.34 14.19
N THR A 295 -0.93 2.78 13.81
CA THR A 295 -0.41 2.80 12.44
C THR A 295 -0.97 1.65 11.63
N ILE A 296 -0.66 1.62 10.32
CA ILE A 296 -0.98 0.48 9.47
C ILE A 296 -0.38 -0.84 10.02
N ASP A 297 0.80 -0.82 10.63
CA ASP A 297 1.44 -2.05 11.15
C ASP A 297 0.71 -2.59 12.39
N ASP A 298 0.28 -1.70 13.29
CA ASP A 298 -0.46 -2.07 14.49
C ASP A 298 -1.79 -2.74 14.13
N LEU A 299 -2.48 -2.18 13.13
CA LEU A 299 -3.72 -2.75 12.60
C LEU A 299 -3.49 -4.11 11.93
N GLY A 300 -2.34 -4.29 11.27
CA GLY A 300 -1.93 -5.57 10.69
C GLY A 300 -1.83 -6.66 11.74
N GLY A 301 -1.25 -6.34 12.89
CA GLY A 301 -1.20 -7.21 14.06
C GLY A 301 -2.59 -7.69 14.49
N VAL A 302 -3.58 -6.79 14.52
CA VAL A 302 -4.97 -7.11 14.91
C VAL A 302 -5.67 -8.00 13.89
N VAL A 303 -5.50 -7.72 12.58
CA VAL A 303 -6.09 -8.54 11.51
C VAL A 303 -5.52 -9.96 11.50
N SER A 304 -4.24 -10.11 11.84
CA SER A 304 -3.55 -11.40 11.87
C SER A 304 -4.09 -12.39 12.90
N GLN A 305 -4.83 -11.92 13.92
CA GLN A 305 -5.43 -12.77 14.96
C GLN A 305 -6.67 -13.56 14.49
N GLY A 306 -7.14 -13.37 13.24
CA GLY A 306 -8.27 -14.10 12.64
C GLY A 306 -7.89 -15.03 11.48
N ARG A 307 -6.61 -15.43 11.38
CA ARG A 307 -5.99 -16.01 10.16
C ARG A 307 -6.39 -17.45 9.82
N GLU A 308 -6.87 -18.24 10.79
CA GLU A 308 -7.11 -19.68 10.61
C GLU A 308 -8.08 -20.02 9.46
N ARG A 309 -9.21 -19.31 9.34
CA ARG A 309 -10.18 -19.54 8.24
C ARG A 309 -9.64 -19.13 6.86
N ARG A 310 -8.68 -18.20 6.80
CA ARG A 310 -8.12 -17.73 5.52
C ARG A 310 -6.93 -18.54 5.05
N GLN A 311 -6.30 -19.32 5.91
CA GLN A 311 -5.14 -20.11 5.52
C GLN A 311 -5.52 -21.23 4.54
N ALA A 312 -6.73 -21.79 4.68
CA ALA A 312 -7.30 -22.69 3.67
C ALA A 312 -7.55 -21.99 2.34
N ALA A 313 -8.18 -20.81 2.35
CA ALA A 313 -8.42 -20.01 1.13
C ALA A 313 -7.12 -19.55 0.45
N ALA A 314 -6.08 -19.28 1.24
CA ALA A 314 -4.75 -18.99 0.74
C ALA A 314 -4.17 -20.20 0.00
N ALA A 315 -4.29 -21.42 0.54
CA ALA A 315 -3.79 -22.62 -0.11
C ALA A 315 -4.42 -22.86 -1.50
N ASP A 316 -5.73 -22.64 -1.64
CA ASP A 316 -6.40 -22.75 -2.96
C ASP A 316 -5.85 -21.73 -3.96
N ALA A 317 -5.62 -20.50 -3.51
CA ALA A 317 -5.04 -19.44 -4.33
C ALA A 317 -3.59 -19.70 -4.71
N GLU A 318 -2.78 -20.28 -3.81
CA GLU A 318 -1.41 -20.72 -4.11
C GLU A 318 -1.40 -21.77 -5.24
N ALA A 319 -2.35 -22.72 -5.22
CA ALA A 319 -2.46 -23.72 -6.27
C ALA A 319 -2.73 -23.09 -7.64
N ILE A 320 -3.60 -22.08 -7.70
CA ILE A 320 -3.86 -21.29 -8.92
C ILE A 320 -2.59 -20.56 -9.37
N VAL A 321 -1.86 -19.95 -8.44
CA VAL A 321 -0.60 -19.24 -8.72
C VAL A 321 0.43 -20.20 -9.32
N GLU A 322 0.70 -21.34 -8.68
CA GLU A 322 1.71 -22.29 -9.16
C GLU A 322 1.37 -22.84 -10.55
N SER A 323 0.10 -23.18 -10.81
CA SER A 323 -0.34 -23.63 -12.14
C SER A 323 -0.03 -22.59 -13.24
N HIS A 324 -0.18 -21.31 -12.93
CA HIS A 324 0.14 -20.23 -13.86
C HIS A 324 1.62 -19.91 -13.97
N VAL A 325 2.39 -20.13 -12.91
CA VAL A 325 3.85 -20.05 -12.95
C VAL A 325 4.41 -21.11 -13.91
N ASP A 326 3.89 -22.34 -13.84
CA ASP A 326 4.27 -23.42 -14.77
C ASP A 326 3.91 -23.07 -16.22
N SER A 327 2.70 -22.55 -16.45
CA SER A 327 2.29 -22.07 -17.78
C SER A 327 3.21 -20.96 -18.31
N PHE A 328 3.72 -20.10 -17.42
CA PHE A 328 4.64 -19.03 -17.80
C PHE A 328 6.03 -19.56 -18.16
N ARG A 329 6.53 -20.57 -17.42
CA ARG A 329 7.79 -21.26 -17.75
C ARG A 329 7.76 -21.82 -19.18
N GLU A 330 6.68 -22.49 -19.55
CA GLU A 330 6.49 -23.05 -20.90
C GLU A 330 6.47 -21.96 -21.98
N TRP A 331 5.80 -20.84 -21.71
CA TRP A 331 5.74 -19.70 -22.62
C TRP A 331 7.13 -19.05 -22.82
N GLN A 332 7.91 -18.90 -21.75
CA GLN A 332 9.29 -18.41 -21.82
C GLN A 332 10.18 -19.35 -22.65
N GLY A 333 10.09 -20.66 -22.42
CA GLY A 333 10.83 -21.67 -23.17
C GLY A 333 10.53 -21.62 -24.67
N THR A 334 9.26 -21.46 -25.04
CA THR A 334 8.83 -21.31 -26.43
C THR A 334 9.41 -20.05 -27.09
N ARG A 335 9.45 -18.93 -26.36
CA ARG A 335 9.99 -17.67 -26.87
C ARG A 335 11.51 -17.69 -27.02
N ALA A 336 12.23 -18.43 -26.17
CA ALA A 336 13.66 -18.68 -26.32
C ALA A 336 13.99 -19.50 -27.58
N ALA A 337 13.06 -20.36 -28.03
CA ALA A 337 13.20 -21.14 -29.26
C ALA A 337 12.85 -20.36 -30.55
N ALA A 338 12.13 -19.24 -30.45
CA ALA A 338 11.68 -18.46 -31.60
C ALA A 338 12.82 -17.97 -32.54
N PRO A 339 13.98 -17.48 -32.03
CA PRO A 339 15.12 -17.12 -32.89
C PRO A 339 15.65 -18.32 -33.68
N VAL A 340 15.71 -19.51 -33.07
CA VAL A 340 16.17 -20.75 -33.70
C VAL A 340 15.22 -21.18 -34.82
N ILE A 341 13.91 -21.02 -34.63
CA ILE A 341 12.89 -21.31 -35.66
C ILE A 341 13.01 -20.34 -36.84
N VAL A 342 13.29 -19.05 -36.59
CA VAL A 342 13.53 -18.05 -37.65
C VAL A 342 14.81 -18.35 -38.42
N GLU A 343 15.88 -18.75 -37.74
CA GLU A 343 17.16 -19.18 -38.33
C GLU A 343 16.97 -20.41 -39.24
N LEU A 344 16.21 -21.41 -38.77
CA LEU A 344 15.91 -22.62 -39.53
C LEU A 344 15.01 -22.37 -40.75
N ARG A 345 14.11 -21.38 -40.71
CA ARG A 345 13.26 -20.98 -41.85
C ARG A 345 13.98 -20.11 -42.88
N ARG A 346 15.15 -19.55 -42.55
CA ARG A 346 15.99 -18.78 -43.47
C ARG A 346 17.01 -19.63 -44.23
N ARG A 347 17.15 -20.91 -43.86
CA ARG A 347 17.89 -21.93 -44.61
C ARG A 347 16.95 -22.65 -45.57
#